data_AF-A0A6A3BXM1-F1
#
_entry.id   AF-A0A6A3BXM1-F1
#
_cell.length_a   1.000
_cell.length_b   1.000
_cell.length_c   1.000
_cell.angle_alpha   90.00
_cell.angle_beta   90.00
_cell.angle_gamma   90.00
#
_symmetry.space_group_name_H-M   'P 1'
#
loop_
_entity.id
_entity.type
_entity.pdbx_description
1 polymer ?
#
loop_
_entity_poly.entity_id
_entity_poly.type
_entity_poly.pdbx_seq_one_letter_code
_entity_poly.pdbx_strand_id
1 'polypeptide(L)'
;MALETWLIKVKETISNSKASKHKKPNFVGVLSFEIAGLMSKLLQLWNCLSDKNMIRLRHESMSLEGIRKIVSNDESFLLGLACAEMAENLRLVSNSISRMSSKCRDPNLRCFDRWFDEFANSGHDSHGWVLSSRDMEAKKTKMDKYVTITVTLYKEMVELTTIENSFRKSFQFKEHESSTKEQKIVDLQQKLFWQKQEIKYLKERSLWNKSFDEVVPMLVRTTFTILGRMKLVFGFEYPPLLPRSLSTSATVHPIVSGPSRSCSKQEAKKTVGFFESNSKVLRPPPCTLGGAGLALHYANLIIVMEKMIKSLHSVGPDSRDDLYSMLPSSIRSTLGGRLKGVGFSASDPVLAGEWRAALRNIMGWLSPLAHNMIKWQSERSFEHQNLLPKTNVLHLQSLYFADKEKTEAAITELLVGLNYIWRFEREMTAKALFECSNFNGLLNSQSCR
;
A
#
# COMPACT_ATOMS: atom_id res chain seq x y z
N MET A 1 50.46 5.72 58.63
CA MET A 1 49.95 7.07 58.30
C MET A 1 49.98 7.40 56.79
N ALA A 2 50.96 6.96 55.99
CA ALA A 2 51.03 7.28 54.55
C ALA A 2 49.97 6.60 53.65
N LEU A 3 49.50 5.40 54.03
CA LEU A 3 48.48 4.64 53.28
C LEU A 3 47.09 5.28 53.35
N GLU A 4 46.74 5.87 54.50
CA GLU A 4 45.46 6.56 54.67
C GLU A 4 45.42 7.87 53.89
N THR A 5 46.55 8.58 53.80
CA THR A 5 46.66 9.80 52.99
C THR A 5 46.52 9.52 51.50
N TRP A 6 47.01 8.36 51.04
CA TRP A 6 46.84 7.94 49.65
C TRP A 6 45.39 7.54 49.34
N LEU A 7 44.73 6.80 50.23
CA LEU A 7 43.32 6.41 50.06
C LEU A 7 42.37 7.62 50.07
N ILE A 8 42.66 8.65 50.88
CA ILE A 8 41.88 9.89 50.90
C ILE A 8 42.09 10.67 49.59
N LYS A 9 43.33 10.76 49.09
CA LYS A 9 43.62 11.40 47.79
C LYS A 9 42.96 10.68 46.62
N VAL A 10 42.97 9.34 46.61
CA VAL A 10 42.28 8.54 45.60
C VAL A 10 40.77 8.75 45.68
N LYS A 11 40.21 8.78 46.90
CA LYS A 11 38.78 9.05 47.14
C LYS A 11 38.37 10.46 46.69
N GLU A 12 39.21 11.48 46.91
CA GLU A 12 38.96 12.85 46.43
C GLU A 12 39.10 12.98 44.90
N THR A 13 40.07 12.31 44.28
CA THR A 13 40.20 12.30 42.81
C THR A 13 39.06 11.56 42.11
N ILE A 14 38.50 10.52 42.73
CA ILE A 14 37.30 9.82 42.23
C ILE A 14 36.05 10.68 42.42
N SER A 15 35.94 11.41 43.53
CA SER A 15 34.78 12.29 43.82
C SER A 15 34.77 13.57 42.96
N ASN A 16 35.94 14.08 42.57
CA ASN A 16 36.07 15.24 41.68
C ASN A 16 36.03 14.93 40.18
N SER A 17 36.00 13.65 39.79
CA SER A 17 35.51 13.28 38.46
C SER A 17 33.99 13.47 38.46
N LYS A 18 33.54 14.68 38.08
CA LYS A 18 32.16 14.94 37.69
C LYS A 18 31.81 13.92 36.61
N ALA A 19 31.22 12.82 37.05
CA ALA A 19 30.56 11.85 36.20
C ALA A 19 29.64 12.64 35.28
N SER A 20 29.96 12.67 34.00
CA SER A 20 28.96 13.02 33.02
C SER A 20 27.75 12.13 33.35
N LYS A 21 26.60 12.74 33.64
CA LYS A 21 25.35 12.00 33.83
C LYS A 21 25.09 11.26 32.52
N HIS A 22 25.64 10.07 32.34
CA HIS A 22 25.29 9.16 31.28
C HIS A 22 23.83 8.81 31.53
N LYS A 23 22.91 9.60 30.94
CA LYS A 23 21.49 9.27 30.89
C LYS A 23 21.40 7.82 30.40
N LYS A 24 20.52 7.01 31.00
CA LYS A 24 20.31 5.62 30.54
C LYS A 24 19.89 5.62 29.07
N PRO A 25 20.38 4.69 28.24
CA PRO A 25 19.93 4.58 26.84
C PRO A 25 18.41 4.37 26.81
N ASN A 26 17.71 5.19 26.03
CA ASN A 26 16.28 5.01 25.80
C ASN A 26 16.12 3.88 24.78
N PHE A 27 15.86 2.67 25.27
CA PHE A 27 15.62 1.51 24.43
C PHE A 27 14.23 1.57 23.76
N VAL A 28 14.14 0.95 22.60
CA VAL A 28 12.93 0.87 21.78
C VAL A 28 11.87 -0.04 22.44
N GLY A 29 12.26 -1.23 22.91
CA GLY A 29 11.34 -2.19 23.54
C GLY A 29 10.18 -2.59 22.65
N VAL A 30 8.94 -2.54 23.16
CA VAL A 30 7.70 -2.94 22.45
C VAL A 30 7.49 -2.18 21.14
N LEU A 31 8.01 -0.94 21.04
CA LEU A 31 7.93 -0.16 19.80
C LEU A 31 8.73 -0.78 18.65
N SER A 32 9.51 -1.84 18.89
CA SER A 32 10.25 -2.56 17.86
C SER A 32 9.35 -3.02 16.71
N PHE A 33 8.12 -3.44 17.03
CA PHE A 33 7.18 -3.93 16.02
C PHE A 33 6.64 -2.80 15.14
N GLU A 34 6.29 -1.66 15.73
CA GLU A 34 5.89 -0.47 14.97
C GLU A 34 7.03 0.01 14.08
N ILE A 35 8.25 0.07 14.62
CA ILE A 35 9.44 0.47 13.87
C ILE A 35 9.74 -0.50 12.73
N ALA A 36 9.62 -1.82 12.95
CA ALA A 36 9.76 -2.80 11.89
C ALA A 36 8.74 -2.52 10.76
N GLY A 37 7.48 -2.22 11.11
CA GLY A 37 6.47 -1.80 10.14
C GLY A 37 6.86 -0.52 9.37
N LEU A 38 7.42 0.49 10.04
CA LEU A 38 7.94 1.70 9.38
C LEU A 38 9.11 1.39 8.46
N MET A 39 10.06 0.55 8.89
CA MET A 39 11.18 0.11 8.07
C MET A 39 10.68 -0.56 6.79
N SER A 40 9.73 -1.49 6.90
CA SER A 40 9.14 -2.16 5.74
C SER A 40 8.45 -1.20 4.77
N LYS A 41 7.69 -0.22 5.28
CA LYS A 41 7.07 0.81 4.45
C LYS A 41 8.10 1.65 3.70
N LEU A 42 9.20 2.03 4.35
CA LEU A 42 10.31 2.74 3.70
C LEU A 42 10.97 1.88 2.61
N LEU A 43 11.24 0.59 2.88
CA LEU A 43 11.81 -0.32 1.89
C LEU A 43 10.89 -0.50 0.68
N GLN A 44 9.59 -0.60 0.92
CA GLN A 44 8.58 -0.67 -0.13
C GLN A 44 8.57 0.59 -0.99
N LEU A 45 8.53 1.78 -0.37
CA LEU A 45 8.60 3.06 -1.08
C LEU A 45 9.89 3.20 -1.91
N TRP A 46 11.04 2.81 -1.34
CA TRP A 46 12.32 2.79 -2.08
C TRP A 46 12.25 1.88 -3.32
N ASN A 47 11.72 0.66 -3.16
CA ASN A 47 11.58 -0.27 -4.27
C ASN A 47 10.58 0.26 -5.32
N CYS A 48 9.48 0.92 -4.93
CA CYS A 48 8.55 1.56 -5.86
C CYS A 48 9.22 2.61 -6.75
N LEU A 49 10.18 3.36 -6.19
CA LEU A 49 10.94 4.38 -6.91
C LEU A 49 12.11 3.81 -7.73
N SER A 50 12.31 2.49 -7.75
CA SER A 50 13.35 1.87 -8.60
C SER A 50 13.06 2.10 -10.08
N ASP A 51 14.12 2.18 -10.89
CA ASP A 51 13.98 2.51 -12.32
C ASP A 51 13.09 1.49 -13.05
N LYS A 52 13.22 0.21 -12.70
CA LYS A 52 12.35 -0.86 -13.19
C LYS A 52 10.86 -0.61 -12.90
N ASN A 53 10.53 -0.24 -11.66
CA ASN A 53 9.14 0.00 -11.27
C ASN A 53 8.60 1.31 -11.86
N MET A 54 9.45 2.31 -12.04
CA MET A 54 9.07 3.57 -12.69
C MET A 54 8.81 3.39 -14.19
N ILE A 55 9.62 2.59 -14.88
CA ILE A 55 9.38 2.20 -16.28
C ILE A 55 8.05 1.44 -16.38
N ARG A 56 7.83 0.47 -15.47
CA ARG A 56 6.57 -0.28 -15.41
C ARG A 56 5.36 0.62 -15.15
N LEU A 57 5.48 1.58 -14.24
CA LEU A 57 4.41 2.54 -13.98
C LEU A 57 4.07 3.36 -15.24
N ARG A 58 5.10 3.92 -15.89
CA ARG A 58 4.96 4.80 -17.06
C ARG A 58 4.46 4.06 -18.30
N HIS A 59 4.98 2.86 -18.57
CA HIS A 59 4.73 2.15 -19.83
C HIS A 59 3.70 1.04 -19.75
N GLU A 60 3.54 0.37 -18.60
CA GLU A 60 2.57 -0.73 -18.46
C GLU A 60 1.31 -0.28 -17.73
N SER A 61 1.45 0.48 -16.63
CA SER A 61 0.29 0.84 -15.81
C SER A 61 -0.52 1.98 -16.42
N MET A 62 0.12 3.08 -16.81
CA MET A 62 -0.59 4.24 -17.37
C MET A 62 -1.12 4.01 -18.80
N SER A 63 -0.65 2.97 -19.47
CA SER A 63 -1.13 2.57 -20.81
C SER A 63 -2.32 1.61 -20.76
N LEU A 64 -2.72 1.13 -19.58
CA LEU A 64 -3.88 0.25 -19.46
C LEU A 64 -5.14 0.93 -19.99
N GLU A 65 -5.86 0.21 -20.84
CA GLU A 65 -7.06 0.68 -21.52
C GLU A 65 -8.09 1.24 -20.55
N GLY A 66 -8.30 0.57 -19.41
CA GLY A 66 -9.27 1.02 -18.41
C GLY A 66 -8.91 2.38 -17.81
N ILE A 67 -7.63 2.62 -17.52
CA ILE A 67 -7.18 3.90 -16.96
C ILE A 67 -7.39 5.02 -17.98
N ARG A 68 -7.05 4.78 -19.24
CA ARG A 68 -7.26 5.74 -20.34
C ARG A 68 -8.74 6.04 -20.61
N LYS A 69 -9.59 5.02 -20.52
CA LYS A 69 -11.04 5.15 -20.74
C LYS A 69 -11.74 5.92 -19.62
N ILE A 70 -11.55 5.50 -18.37
CA ILE A 70 -12.36 6.00 -17.25
C ILE A 70 -11.61 6.92 -16.29
N VAL A 71 -10.27 6.93 -16.22
CA VAL A 71 -9.54 7.82 -15.31
C VAL A 71 -9.05 9.08 -16.02
N SER A 72 -8.07 8.97 -16.92
CA SER A 72 -7.54 10.09 -17.70
C SER A 72 -6.64 9.61 -18.83
N ASN A 73 -6.58 10.39 -19.91
CA ASN A 73 -5.61 10.22 -21.00
C ASN A 73 -4.35 11.10 -20.82
N ASP A 74 -4.35 12.01 -19.86
CA ASP A 74 -3.21 12.89 -19.59
C ASP A 74 -2.18 12.17 -18.70
N GLU A 75 -1.05 11.81 -19.29
CA GLU A 75 0.06 11.18 -18.59
C GLU A 75 0.65 12.06 -17.48
N SER A 76 0.63 13.39 -17.63
CA SER A 76 1.13 14.32 -16.62
C SER A 76 0.23 14.29 -15.38
N PHE A 77 -1.09 14.29 -15.58
CA PHE A 77 -2.06 14.11 -14.50
C PHE A 77 -1.89 12.77 -13.79
N LEU A 78 -1.76 11.67 -14.54
CA LEU A 78 -1.59 10.32 -13.97
C LEU A 78 -0.27 10.19 -13.17
N LEU A 79 0.82 10.78 -13.66
CA LEU A 79 2.09 10.87 -12.92
C LEU A 79 1.99 11.73 -11.68
N GLY A 80 1.30 12.87 -11.79
CA GLY A 80 1.01 13.75 -10.65
C GLY A 80 0.25 13.00 -9.56
N LEU A 81 -0.73 12.18 -9.94
CA LEU A 81 -1.49 11.35 -9.01
C LEU A 81 -0.61 10.29 -8.33
N ALA A 82 0.24 9.59 -9.09
CA ALA A 82 1.19 8.63 -8.53
C ALA A 82 2.17 9.30 -7.54
N CYS A 83 2.75 10.44 -7.94
CA CYS A 83 3.64 11.22 -7.09
C CYS A 83 2.94 11.64 -5.80
N ALA A 84 1.72 12.15 -5.90
CA ALA A 84 0.96 12.62 -4.77
C ALA A 84 0.68 11.51 -3.75
N GLU A 85 0.34 10.31 -4.22
CA GLU A 85 0.14 9.17 -3.33
C GLU A 85 1.44 8.73 -2.66
N MET A 86 2.56 8.69 -3.39
CA MET A 86 3.85 8.34 -2.82
C MET A 86 4.33 9.37 -1.80
N ALA A 87 4.12 10.66 -2.08
CA ALA A 87 4.42 11.75 -1.17
C ALA A 87 3.59 11.65 0.12
N GLU A 88 2.30 11.33 0.02
CA GLU A 88 1.43 11.15 1.17
C GLU A 88 1.84 9.94 2.02
N ASN A 89 2.14 8.81 1.38
CA ASN A 89 2.67 7.63 2.09
C ASN A 89 3.97 7.95 2.84
N LEU A 90 4.86 8.73 2.22
CA LEU A 90 6.11 9.17 2.87
C LEU A 90 5.86 10.14 4.02
N ARG A 91 4.89 11.05 3.89
CA ARG A 91 4.47 11.98 4.94
C ARG A 91 3.96 11.25 6.18
N LEU A 92 3.13 10.22 6.01
CA LEU A 92 2.63 9.40 7.11
C LEU A 92 3.76 8.68 7.87
N VAL A 93 4.76 8.18 7.14
CA VAL A 93 5.96 7.58 7.73
C VAL A 93 6.78 8.63 8.47
N SER A 94 7.00 9.80 7.87
CA SER A 94 7.72 10.93 8.47
C SER A 94 7.07 11.40 9.77
N ASN A 95 5.74 11.52 9.83
CA ASN A 95 5.02 11.87 11.06
C ASN A 95 5.26 10.85 12.19
N SER A 96 5.37 9.57 11.85
CA SER A 96 5.69 8.53 12.82
C SER A 96 7.14 8.61 13.30
N ILE A 97 8.08 8.89 12.39
CA ILE A 97 9.49 9.10 12.72
C ILE A 97 9.68 10.34 13.61
N SER A 98 8.94 11.43 13.35
CA SER A 98 8.98 12.67 14.14
C SER A 98 8.59 12.41 15.60
N ARG A 99 7.55 11.60 15.83
CA ARG A 99 7.15 11.17 17.18
C ARG A 99 8.27 10.40 17.88
N MET A 100 9.01 9.56 17.15
CA MET A 100 10.13 8.79 17.70
C MET A 100 11.38 9.63 17.91
N SER A 101 11.66 10.58 17.03
CA SER A 101 12.87 11.39 17.05
C SER A 101 12.90 12.35 18.24
N SER A 102 11.74 12.74 18.76
CA SER A 102 11.60 13.45 20.04
C SER A 102 12.28 12.74 21.22
N LYS A 103 12.43 11.40 21.15
CA LYS A 103 13.04 10.56 22.19
C LYS A 103 14.57 10.44 22.06
N CYS A 104 15.16 10.94 20.97
CA CYS A 104 16.60 10.95 20.74
C CYS A 104 17.32 11.96 21.64
N ARG A 105 18.63 11.83 21.75
CA ARG A 105 19.49 12.78 22.48
C ARG A 105 19.98 13.91 21.58
N ASP A 106 20.22 13.61 20.31
CA ASP A 106 20.69 14.58 19.32
C ASP A 106 19.60 15.65 19.07
N PRO A 107 19.89 16.94 19.33
CA PRO A 107 18.94 18.02 19.09
C PRO A 107 18.53 18.14 17.61
N ASN A 108 19.41 17.80 16.66
CA ASN A 108 19.08 17.86 15.24
C ASN A 108 18.01 16.83 14.87
N LEU A 109 18.10 15.62 15.44
CA LEU A 109 17.09 14.57 15.23
C LEU A 109 15.75 14.95 15.84
N ARG A 110 15.74 15.63 17.00
CA ARG A 110 14.49 16.08 17.63
C ARG A 110 13.70 17.08 16.78
N CYS A 111 14.39 17.86 15.95
CA CYS A 111 13.80 18.81 15.01
C CYS A 111 13.66 18.22 13.59
N PHE A 112 13.63 16.88 13.47
CA PHE A 112 13.52 16.19 12.18
C PHE A 112 12.34 16.67 11.34
N ASP A 113 11.18 16.89 11.95
CA ASP A 113 9.96 17.38 11.31
C ASP A 113 10.23 18.68 10.53
N ARG A 114 10.84 19.66 11.20
CA ARG A 114 11.19 20.95 10.60
C ARG A 114 12.16 20.78 9.43
N TRP A 115 13.22 20.00 9.62
CA TRP A 115 14.24 19.80 8.59
C TRP A 115 13.71 19.02 7.39
N PHE A 116 12.80 18.07 7.63
CA PHE A 116 12.17 17.29 6.59
C PHE A 116 11.21 18.15 5.76
N ASP A 117 10.41 19.00 6.40
CA ASP A 117 9.54 19.96 5.72
C ASP A 117 10.35 21.00 4.94
N GLU A 118 11.46 21.50 5.50
CA GLU A 118 12.36 22.40 4.79
C GLU A 118 12.91 21.72 3.52
N PHE A 119 13.45 20.51 3.63
CA PHE A 119 13.95 19.73 2.49
C PHE A 119 12.84 19.41 1.47
N ALA A 120 11.62 19.13 1.92
CA ALA A 120 10.47 18.90 1.05
C ALA A 120 10.11 20.16 0.25
N ASN A 121 10.28 21.36 0.80
CA ASN A 121 9.93 22.61 0.11
C ASN A 121 11.10 23.21 -0.69
N SER A 122 12.31 23.22 -0.14
CA SER A 122 13.48 23.88 -0.75
C SER A 122 14.39 22.93 -1.53
N GLY A 123 14.39 21.64 -1.18
CA GLY A 123 15.39 20.68 -1.68
C GLY A 123 16.75 20.73 -1.04
N HIS A 124 16.98 21.69 -0.15
CA HIS A 124 18.28 21.89 0.46
C HIS A 124 18.46 20.92 1.63
N ASP A 125 19.44 20.02 1.53
CA ASP A 125 19.81 19.10 2.60
C ASP A 125 20.95 19.70 3.45
N SER A 126 20.58 20.56 4.40
CA SER A 126 21.52 21.26 5.28
C SER A 126 22.36 20.32 6.16
N HIS A 127 21.90 19.07 6.37
CA HIS A 127 22.53 18.12 7.27
C HIS A 127 23.19 16.93 6.54
N GLY A 128 23.16 16.89 5.21
CA GLY A 128 23.73 15.79 4.42
C GLY A 128 23.15 14.43 4.81
N TRP A 129 21.84 14.36 5.07
CA TRP A 129 21.16 13.13 5.45
C TRP A 129 20.76 12.26 4.26
N VAL A 130 20.72 12.82 3.04
CA VAL A 130 20.54 12.05 1.81
C VAL A 130 21.73 11.11 1.61
N LEU A 131 21.42 9.83 1.41
CA LEU A 131 22.39 8.77 1.20
C LEU A 131 22.74 8.63 -0.28
N SER A 132 23.97 8.19 -0.56
CA SER A 132 24.31 7.70 -1.90
C SER A 132 23.52 6.42 -2.22
N SER A 133 23.36 6.09 -3.51
CA SER A 133 22.67 4.86 -3.90
C SER A 133 23.33 3.60 -3.29
N ARG A 134 24.66 3.59 -3.14
CA ARG A 134 25.40 2.47 -2.53
C ARG A 134 25.11 2.35 -1.04
N ASP A 135 25.14 3.48 -0.32
CA ASP A 135 24.85 3.50 1.11
C ASP A 135 23.40 3.13 1.40
N MET A 136 22.48 3.56 0.53
CA MET A 136 21.07 3.23 0.64
C MET A 136 20.81 1.73 0.46
N GLU A 137 21.48 1.05 -0.48
CA GLU A 137 21.37 -0.42 -0.62
C GLU A 137 21.95 -1.15 0.61
N ALA A 138 23.08 -0.68 1.16
CA ALA A 138 23.62 -1.24 2.41
C ALA A 138 22.65 -1.04 3.60
N LYS A 139 22.01 0.13 3.70
CA LYS A 139 20.99 0.41 4.71
C LYS A 139 19.74 -0.44 4.51
N LYS A 140 19.31 -0.64 3.28
CA LYS A 140 18.18 -1.50 2.91
C LYS A 140 18.39 -2.93 3.41
N THR A 141 19.55 -3.54 3.12
CA THR A 141 19.89 -4.88 3.61
C THR A 141 19.89 -4.96 5.14
N LYS A 142 20.38 -3.91 5.82
CA LYS A 142 20.37 -3.86 7.29
C LYS A 142 18.94 -3.74 7.87
N MET A 143 18.11 -2.88 7.28
CA MET A 143 16.70 -2.72 7.67
C MET A 143 15.92 -4.02 7.44
N ASP A 144 16.11 -4.67 6.29
CA ASP A 144 15.45 -5.94 5.96
C ASP A 144 15.77 -7.05 6.97
N LYS A 145 17.05 -7.15 7.38
CA LYS A 145 17.46 -8.05 8.46
C LYS A 145 16.76 -7.75 9.78
N TYR A 146 16.65 -6.47 10.16
CA TYR A 146 15.94 -6.09 11.39
C TYR A 146 14.45 -6.39 11.33
N VAL A 147 13.81 -6.10 10.20
CA VAL A 147 12.40 -6.44 9.94
C VAL A 147 12.21 -7.94 10.11
N THR A 148 13.02 -8.76 9.42
CA THR A 148 12.91 -10.22 9.46
C THR A 148 13.04 -10.77 10.88
N ILE A 149 14.09 -10.38 11.62
CA ILE A 149 14.29 -10.85 13.00
C ILE A 149 13.17 -10.38 13.92
N THR A 150 12.67 -9.15 13.75
CA THR A 150 11.60 -8.59 14.60
C THR A 150 10.24 -9.23 14.30
N VAL A 151 9.97 -9.61 13.04
CA VAL A 151 8.79 -10.39 12.67
C VAL A 151 8.86 -11.81 13.25
N THR A 152 10.03 -12.45 13.20
CA THR A 152 10.23 -13.75 13.87
C THR A 152 10.00 -13.62 15.37
N LEU A 153 10.56 -12.60 16.03
CA LEU A 153 10.30 -12.33 17.44
C LEU A 153 8.80 -12.23 17.76
N TYR A 154 8.03 -11.52 16.93
CA TYR A 154 6.59 -11.42 17.12
C TYR A 154 5.90 -12.80 17.04
N LYS A 155 6.23 -13.60 16.03
CA LYS A 155 5.69 -14.96 15.86
C LYS A 155 6.01 -15.85 17.06
N GLU A 156 7.27 -15.88 17.49
CA GLU A 156 7.69 -16.69 18.64
C GLU A 156 7.01 -16.26 19.95
N MET A 157 6.75 -14.95 20.12
CA MET A 157 6.00 -14.44 21.28
C MET A 157 4.51 -14.84 21.25
N VAL A 158 3.89 -14.88 20.07
CA VAL A 158 2.53 -15.40 19.91
C VAL A 158 2.49 -16.90 20.20
N GLU A 159 3.46 -17.65 19.67
CA GLU A 159 3.58 -19.09 19.91
C GLU A 159 3.79 -19.41 21.40
N LEU A 160 4.63 -18.63 22.11
CA LEU A 160 4.77 -18.75 23.57
C LEU A 160 3.42 -18.66 24.28
N THR A 161 2.55 -17.72 23.86
CA THR A 161 1.21 -17.58 24.44
C THR A 161 0.36 -18.84 24.20
N THR A 162 0.48 -19.48 23.04
CA THR A 162 -0.22 -20.73 22.74
C THR A 162 0.29 -21.91 23.57
N ILE A 163 1.60 -22.00 23.77
CA ILE A 163 2.25 -23.03 24.60
C ILE A 163 1.91 -22.83 26.08
N GLU A 164 1.90 -21.59 26.58
CA GLU A 164 1.49 -21.28 27.95
C GLU A 164 0.02 -21.64 28.19
N ASN A 165 -0.85 -21.39 27.22
CA ASN A 165 -2.26 -21.77 27.29
C ASN A 165 -2.47 -23.30 27.23
N SER A 166 -1.72 -24.03 26.41
CA SER A 166 -1.80 -25.49 26.36
C SER A 166 -1.28 -26.12 27.66
N PHE A 167 -0.17 -25.60 28.19
CA PHE A 167 0.36 -25.98 29.50
C PHE A 167 -0.64 -25.71 30.63
N ARG A 168 -1.33 -24.56 30.63
CA ARG A 168 -2.37 -24.26 31.63
C ARG A 168 -3.56 -25.23 31.55
N LYS A 169 -3.98 -25.60 30.34
CA LYS A 169 -5.10 -26.54 30.11
C LYS A 169 -4.76 -27.96 30.52
N SER A 170 -3.50 -28.41 30.41
CA SER A 170 -3.10 -29.75 30.85
C SER A 170 -3.27 -30.00 32.35
N PHE A 171 -3.32 -28.95 33.17
CA PHE A 171 -3.64 -29.06 34.60
C PHE A 171 -5.15 -29.12 34.91
N GLN A 172 -6.02 -28.80 33.95
CA GLN A 172 -7.47 -28.68 34.18
C GLN A 172 -8.26 -29.95 33.83
N PHE A 173 -7.70 -30.86 33.02
CA PHE A 173 -8.36 -32.14 32.69
C PHE A 173 -8.30 -33.14 33.86
N LYS A 174 -9.47 -33.63 34.31
CA LYS A 174 -9.61 -34.79 35.20
C LYS A 174 -9.40 -36.09 34.39
N GLU A 175 -8.71 -37.05 35.00
CA GLU A 175 -7.88 -38.10 34.38
C GLU A 175 -8.58 -39.17 33.52
N HIS A 176 -7.79 -39.82 32.66
CA HIS A 176 -7.98 -41.25 32.33
C HIS A 176 -6.67 -42.07 32.27
N GLU A 177 -5.46 -41.47 32.29
CA GLU A 177 -4.16 -42.16 32.47
C GLU A 177 -3.11 -41.16 33.02
N SER A 178 -2.52 -41.45 34.18
CA SER A 178 -1.62 -40.54 34.92
C SER A 178 -0.22 -40.41 34.33
N SER A 179 0.40 -41.51 33.88
CA SER A 179 1.76 -41.53 33.33
C SER A 179 1.88 -40.77 31.99
N THR A 180 0.91 -40.96 31.09
CA THR A 180 0.84 -40.26 29.79
C THR A 180 0.63 -38.75 29.99
N LYS A 181 -0.06 -38.34 31.06
CA LYS A 181 -0.31 -36.94 31.40
C LYS A 181 0.95 -36.28 31.99
N GLU A 182 1.67 -36.98 32.87
CA GLU A 182 2.95 -36.50 33.43
C GLU A 182 3.99 -36.26 32.34
N GLN A 183 4.15 -37.20 31.40
CA GLN A 183 5.08 -37.05 30.28
C GLN A 183 4.75 -35.80 29.43
N LYS A 184 3.47 -35.59 29.10
CA LYS A 184 3.03 -34.41 28.33
C LYS A 184 3.32 -33.09 29.05
N ILE A 185 3.23 -33.06 30.38
CA ILE A 185 3.54 -31.85 31.18
C ILE A 185 5.03 -31.55 31.14
N VAL A 186 5.90 -32.56 31.28
CA VAL A 186 7.35 -32.40 31.19
C VAL A 186 7.77 -31.91 29.80
N ASP A 187 7.22 -32.51 28.74
CA ASP A 187 7.50 -32.11 27.36
C ASP A 187 7.08 -30.65 27.10
N LEU A 188 5.90 -30.24 27.57
CA LEU A 188 5.43 -28.86 27.44
C LEU A 188 6.29 -27.87 28.25
N GLN A 189 6.72 -28.25 29.45
CA GLN A 189 7.61 -27.44 30.27
C GLN A 189 8.97 -27.23 29.58
N GLN A 190 9.53 -28.28 28.97
CA GLN A 190 10.78 -28.18 28.22
C GLN A 190 10.61 -27.27 27.01
N LYS A 191 9.52 -27.41 26.24
CA LYS A 191 9.21 -26.52 25.10
C LYS A 191 9.08 -25.07 25.55
N LEU A 192 8.40 -24.81 26.66
CA LEU A 192 8.22 -23.47 27.21
C LEU A 192 9.56 -22.82 27.60
N PHE A 193 10.47 -23.60 28.21
CA PHE A 193 11.82 -23.15 28.53
C PHE A 193 12.60 -22.76 27.26
N TRP A 194 12.63 -23.63 26.26
CA TRP A 194 13.31 -23.35 24.98
C TRP A 194 12.71 -22.12 24.28
N GLN A 195 11.38 -22.02 24.24
CA GLN A 195 10.68 -20.88 23.64
C GLN A 195 11.05 -19.56 24.32
N LYS A 196 11.13 -19.53 25.66
CA LYS A 196 11.56 -18.35 26.42
C LYS A 196 13.02 -17.97 26.12
N GLN A 197 13.89 -18.95 25.95
CA GLN A 197 15.28 -18.72 25.61
C GLN A 197 15.45 -18.17 24.19
N GLU A 198 14.69 -18.70 23.22
CA GLU A 198 14.68 -18.21 21.84
C GLU A 198 14.18 -16.76 21.77
N ILE A 199 13.10 -16.43 22.48
CA ILE A 199 12.61 -15.05 22.57
C ILE A 199 13.67 -14.11 23.16
N LYS A 200 14.42 -14.56 24.16
CA LYS A 200 15.52 -13.76 24.74
C LYS A 200 16.60 -13.50 23.70
N TYR A 201 17.02 -14.54 22.98
CA TYR A 201 18.00 -14.44 21.90
C TYR A 201 17.52 -13.49 20.78
N LEU A 202 16.27 -13.61 20.35
CA LEU A 202 15.67 -12.74 19.34
C LEU A 202 15.55 -11.28 19.81
N LYS A 203 15.24 -11.03 21.08
CA LYS A 203 15.23 -9.67 21.65
C LYS A 203 16.61 -9.00 21.58
N GLU A 204 17.69 -9.75 21.80
CA GLU A 204 19.06 -9.24 21.71
C GLU A 204 19.48 -8.84 20.29
N ARG A 205 18.99 -9.58 19.28
CA ARG A 205 19.34 -9.35 17.87
C ARG A 205 18.39 -8.42 17.12
N SER A 206 17.15 -8.29 17.59
CA SER A 206 16.11 -7.47 16.98
C SER A 206 16.23 -5.98 17.34
N LEU A 207 15.24 -5.19 16.91
CA LEU A 207 15.09 -3.79 17.29
C LEU A 207 14.74 -3.61 18.78
N TRP A 208 14.30 -4.66 19.49
CA TRP A 208 13.83 -4.55 20.89
C TRP A 208 14.90 -3.98 21.82
N ASN A 209 16.14 -4.45 21.71
CA ASN A 209 17.28 -3.99 22.53
C ASN A 209 18.09 -2.85 21.87
N LYS A 210 17.57 -2.22 20.81
CA LYS A 210 18.21 -1.04 20.20
C LYS A 210 17.74 0.24 20.85
N SER A 211 18.59 1.26 20.83
CA SER A 211 18.22 2.59 21.32
C SER A 211 17.61 3.44 20.21
N PHE A 212 16.80 4.44 20.57
CA PHE A 212 16.29 5.41 19.59
C PHE A 212 17.42 6.13 18.86
N ASP A 213 18.53 6.40 19.54
CA ASP A 213 19.72 7.04 18.96
C ASP A 213 20.42 6.17 17.89
N GLU A 214 20.26 4.84 17.91
CA GLU A 214 20.78 3.96 16.87
C GLU A 214 19.83 3.82 15.67
N VAL A 215 18.53 3.82 15.95
CA VAL A 215 17.49 3.45 14.98
C VAL A 215 16.96 4.67 14.21
N VAL A 216 16.71 5.78 14.90
CA VAL A 216 16.13 6.98 14.28
C VAL A 216 17.01 7.57 13.18
N PRO A 217 18.35 7.71 13.32
CA PRO A 217 19.19 8.21 12.23
C PRO A 217 19.08 7.37 10.95
N MET A 218 18.86 6.05 11.09
CA MET A 218 18.65 5.17 9.95
C MET A 218 17.34 5.49 9.24
N LEU A 219 16.25 5.66 10.00
CA LEU A 219 14.94 6.00 9.45
C LEU A 219 14.94 7.39 8.80
N VAL A 220 15.54 8.39 9.47
CA VAL A 220 15.64 9.77 8.99
C VAL A 220 16.37 9.82 7.65
N ARG A 221 17.59 9.26 7.57
CA ARG A 221 18.39 9.26 6.34
C ARG A 221 17.70 8.54 5.19
N THR A 222 17.07 7.40 5.48
CA THR A 222 16.26 6.68 4.48
C THR A 222 15.08 7.53 3.98
N THR A 223 14.37 8.22 4.87
CA THR A 223 13.22 9.06 4.51
C THR A 223 13.64 10.25 3.64
N PHE A 224 14.74 10.92 3.98
CA PHE A 224 15.34 11.98 3.15
C PHE A 224 15.75 11.47 1.77
N THR A 225 16.40 10.30 1.72
CA THR A 225 16.84 9.70 0.46
C THR A 225 15.66 9.33 -0.44
N ILE A 226 14.57 8.80 0.12
CA ILE A 226 13.34 8.48 -0.62
C ILE A 226 12.69 9.76 -1.15
N LEU A 227 12.60 10.83 -0.36
CA LEU A 227 12.06 12.12 -0.82
C LEU A 227 12.92 12.73 -1.94
N GLY A 228 14.24 12.68 -1.80
CA GLY A 228 15.18 13.11 -2.85
C GLY A 228 14.99 12.33 -4.14
N ARG A 229 14.94 10.99 -4.07
CA ARG A 229 14.70 10.12 -5.22
C ARG A 229 13.33 10.36 -5.85
N MET A 230 12.28 10.52 -5.05
CA MET A 230 10.94 10.82 -5.54
C MET A 230 10.94 12.10 -6.37
N LYS A 231 11.56 13.17 -5.86
CA LYS A 231 11.63 14.43 -6.59
C LYS A 231 12.41 14.32 -7.91
N LEU A 232 13.51 13.57 -7.94
CA LEU A 232 14.27 13.28 -9.17
C LEU A 232 13.43 12.50 -10.18
N VAL A 233 12.75 11.45 -9.74
CA VAL A 233 11.99 10.52 -10.60
C VAL A 233 10.73 11.15 -11.20
N PHE A 234 10.09 12.07 -10.47
CA PHE A 234 8.89 12.79 -10.92
C PHE A 234 9.19 14.16 -11.55
N GLY A 235 10.47 14.53 -11.68
CA GLY A 235 10.88 15.71 -12.45
C GLY A 235 10.67 17.05 -11.74
N PHE A 236 10.72 17.09 -10.40
CA PHE A 236 10.78 18.36 -9.70
C PHE A 236 12.17 18.96 -9.93
N GLU A 237 12.23 20.08 -10.66
CA GLU A 237 13.47 20.81 -10.91
C GLU A 237 14.17 21.13 -9.59
N TYR A 238 15.41 20.67 -9.46
CA TYR A 238 16.36 21.21 -8.52
C TYR A 238 17.42 21.99 -9.30
N PRO A 239 17.91 23.13 -8.79
CA PRO A 239 19.20 23.64 -9.21
C PRO A 239 20.23 22.51 -9.05
N PRO A 240 21.10 22.26 -10.03
CA PRO A 240 21.99 21.11 -10.00
C PRO A 240 23.00 21.26 -8.86
N LEU A 241 22.74 20.58 -7.74
CA LEU A 241 23.74 20.31 -6.70
C LEU A 241 24.22 18.87 -6.86
N LEU A 242 24.90 18.64 -7.98
CA LEU A 242 25.96 17.64 -8.06
C LEU A 242 27.23 18.42 -8.38
N PRO A 243 28.34 18.25 -7.63
CA PRO A 243 29.62 18.70 -8.11
C PRO A 243 29.95 17.83 -9.31
N ARG A 244 29.59 18.31 -10.50
CA ARG A 244 30.16 17.87 -11.76
C ARG A 244 31.65 18.17 -11.61
N SER A 245 32.46 17.13 -11.52
CA SER A 245 33.91 17.20 -11.52
C SER A 245 34.35 18.00 -12.76
N LEU A 246 34.64 19.29 -12.56
CA LEU A 246 35.28 20.13 -13.54
C LEU A 246 36.76 19.80 -13.54
N SER A 247 37.18 18.96 -14.48
CA SER A 247 38.59 18.87 -14.86
C SER A 247 38.90 20.03 -15.80
N THR A 248 39.67 20.98 -15.28
CA THR A 248 40.78 21.69 -15.95
C THR A 248 40.57 22.22 -17.37
N SER A 249 40.44 23.55 -17.49
CA SER A 249 41.53 24.36 -18.04
C SER A 249 41.36 25.82 -17.66
N ALA A 250 42.42 26.35 -17.05
CA ALA A 250 42.57 27.74 -16.69
C ALA A 250 42.89 28.57 -17.93
N THR A 251 42.15 29.67 -18.12
CA THR A 251 42.67 30.84 -18.83
C THR A 251 42.24 32.06 -18.05
N VAL A 252 43.25 32.76 -17.52
CA VAL A 252 43.15 33.92 -16.65
C VAL A 252 42.91 35.16 -17.50
N HIS A 253 41.84 35.90 -17.24
CA HIS A 253 41.78 37.33 -17.50
C HIS A 253 41.01 38.04 -16.38
N PRO A 254 41.61 39.03 -15.68
CA PRO A 254 40.91 39.82 -14.68
C PRO A 254 40.21 41.01 -15.35
N ILE A 255 39.10 41.51 -14.79
CA ILE A 255 38.74 42.94 -14.77
C ILE A 255 37.44 43.19 -13.96
N VAL A 256 37.64 43.92 -12.87
CA VAL A 256 36.86 45.06 -12.33
C VAL A 256 35.51 44.83 -11.64
N SER A 257 35.56 45.18 -10.35
CA SER A 257 34.49 45.40 -9.38
C SER A 257 33.54 46.56 -9.75
N GLY A 258 32.25 46.40 -9.45
CA GLY A 258 31.24 47.48 -9.41
C GLY A 258 29.92 47.03 -8.75
N PRO A 259 29.16 47.91 -8.06
CA PRO A 259 28.46 47.55 -6.82
C PRO A 259 26.94 47.32 -6.93
N SER A 260 26.46 46.52 -5.97
CA SER A 260 25.14 46.49 -5.30
C SER A 260 24.01 47.37 -5.84
N ARG A 261 22.91 46.74 -6.28
CA ARG A 261 21.58 47.38 -6.41
C ARG A 261 20.46 46.50 -5.84
N SER A 262 20.04 46.88 -4.63
CA SER A 262 18.68 46.96 -4.10
C SER A 262 17.64 45.87 -4.45
N CYS A 263 17.37 45.05 -3.43
CA CYS A 263 16.07 44.59 -2.94
C CYS A 263 14.81 45.15 -3.65
N SER A 264 14.16 44.32 -4.47
CA SER A 264 12.74 44.47 -4.81
C SER A 264 11.92 43.57 -3.89
N LYS A 265 11.06 44.20 -3.07
CA LYS A 265 10.00 43.54 -2.31
C LYS A 265 9.09 42.78 -3.28
N GLN A 266 9.22 41.46 -3.34
CA GLN A 266 8.20 40.60 -3.94
C GLN A 266 7.18 40.27 -2.85
N GLU A 267 5.93 40.62 -3.11
CA GLU A 267 4.78 40.16 -2.33
C GLU A 267 4.85 38.64 -2.20
N ALA A 268 4.91 38.16 -0.95
CA ALA A 268 4.95 36.76 -0.63
C ALA A 268 3.61 36.10 -0.99
N LYS A 269 3.46 35.68 -2.24
CA LYS A 269 2.53 34.63 -2.62
C LYS A 269 2.90 33.43 -1.75
N LYS A 270 2.09 33.09 -0.74
CA LYS A 270 2.30 31.91 0.13
C LYS A 270 2.51 30.71 -0.78
N THR A 271 3.75 30.28 -0.94
CA THR A 271 4.10 29.08 -1.69
C THR A 271 3.47 27.91 -0.94
N VAL A 272 2.48 27.27 -1.56
CA VAL A 272 1.82 26.09 -1.00
C VAL A 272 2.89 25.01 -0.84
N GLY A 273 3.04 24.46 0.37
CA GLY A 273 4.10 23.47 0.65
C GLY A 273 3.98 22.22 -0.22
N PHE A 274 5.08 21.49 -0.40
CA PHE A 274 5.16 20.28 -1.23
C PHE A 274 4.09 19.25 -0.83
N PHE A 275 4.02 18.89 0.45
CA PHE A 275 3.03 17.92 0.93
C PHE A 275 1.59 18.44 0.84
N GLU A 276 1.38 19.73 1.09
CA GLU A 276 0.06 20.37 0.97
C GLU A 276 -0.43 20.32 -0.49
N SER A 277 0.44 20.61 -1.45
CA SER A 277 0.13 20.54 -2.88
C SER A 277 -0.24 19.12 -3.31
N ASN A 278 0.54 18.13 -2.91
CA ASN A 278 0.25 16.72 -3.20
C ASN A 278 -1.05 16.24 -2.52
N SER A 279 -1.33 16.69 -1.29
CA SER A 279 -2.57 16.32 -0.59
C SER A 279 -3.84 16.82 -1.31
N LYS A 280 -3.75 17.96 -2.02
CA LYS A 280 -4.85 18.49 -2.83
C LYS A 280 -5.09 17.67 -4.09
N VAL A 281 -4.02 17.20 -4.73
CA VAL A 281 -4.10 16.32 -5.92
C VAL A 281 -4.81 15.01 -5.58
N LEU A 282 -4.63 14.49 -4.36
CA LEU A 282 -5.30 13.28 -3.90
C LEU A 282 -6.79 13.44 -3.59
N ARG A 283 -7.35 14.65 -3.68
CA ARG A 283 -8.79 14.87 -3.49
C ARG A 283 -9.52 14.72 -4.82
N PRO A 284 -10.27 13.63 -5.02
CA PRO A 284 -11.00 13.43 -6.26
C PRO A 284 -12.13 14.47 -6.42
N PRO A 285 -12.38 14.97 -7.64
CA PRO A 285 -13.58 15.73 -7.96
C PRO A 285 -14.87 14.93 -7.69
N PRO A 286 -16.00 15.58 -7.40
CA PRO A 286 -17.28 14.90 -7.14
C PRO A 286 -17.83 14.12 -8.36
N CYS A 287 -17.32 14.39 -9.57
CA CYS A 287 -17.65 13.63 -10.77
C CYS A 287 -16.95 12.27 -10.87
N THR A 288 -16.00 11.96 -9.98
CA THR A 288 -15.39 10.62 -9.92
C THR A 288 -16.08 9.74 -8.89
N LEU A 289 -15.90 8.43 -9.02
CA LEU A 289 -16.46 7.47 -8.06
C LEU A 289 -15.88 7.64 -6.66
N GLY A 290 -14.61 8.02 -6.50
CA GLY A 290 -14.02 8.31 -5.20
C GLY A 290 -14.58 9.58 -4.57
N GLY A 291 -14.76 10.65 -5.35
CA GLY A 291 -15.34 11.91 -4.87
C GLY A 291 -16.81 11.78 -4.49
N ALA A 292 -17.55 10.91 -5.18
CA ALA A 292 -18.94 10.56 -4.84
C ALA A 292 -19.07 9.51 -3.71
N GLY A 293 -17.95 8.93 -3.22
CA GLY A 293 -17.99 7.86 -2.22
C GLY A 293 -18.51 6.51 -2.73
N LEU A 294 -18.52 6.29 -4.05
CA LEU A 294 -19.11 5.14 -4.73
C LEU A 294 -18.10 4.09 -5.20
N ALA A 295 -16.79 4.37 -5.12
CA ALA A 295 -15.74 3.51 -5.69
C ALA A 295 -15.80 2.04 -5.23
N LEU A 296 -15.98 1.78 -3.93
CA LEU A 296 -16.12 0.42 -3.39
C LEU A 296 -17.41 -0.27 -3.82
N HIS A 297 -18.50 0.48 -3.81
CA HIS A 297 -19.80 -0.04 -4.23
C HIS A 297 -19.76 -0.50 -5.69
N TYR A 298 -19.17 0.30 -6.57
CA TYR A 298 -19.01 -0.03 -7.99
C TYR A 298 -18.00 -1.16 -8.19
N ALA A 299 -16.93 -1.24 -7.39
CA ALA A 299 -16.00 -2.36 -7.43
C ALA A 299 -16.71 -3.69 -7.13
N ASN A 300 -17.52 -3.74 -6.09
CA ASN A 300 -18.31 -4.93 -5.74
C ASN A 300 -19.32 -5.28 -6.85
N LEU A 301 -20.01 -4.27 -7.40
CA LEU A 301 -20.95 -4.45 -8.51
C LEU A 301 -20.27 -5.07 -9.73
N ILE A 302 -19.12 -4.54 -10.15
CA ILE A 302 -18.35 -5.06 -11.30
C ILE A 302 -17.89 -6.50 -11.04
N ILE A 303 -17.44 -6.83 -9.82
CA ILE A 303 -17.01 -8.20 -9.47
C ILE A 303 -18.19 -9.18 -9.51
N VAL A 304 -19.37 -8.78 -9.05
CA VAL A 304 -20.59 -9.59 -9.17
C VAL A 304 -20.94 -9.84 -10.63
N MET A 305 -20.91 -8.78 -11.45
CA MET A 305 -21.16 -8.90 -12.90
C MET A 305 -20.11 -9.79 -13.59
N GLU A 306 -18.85 -9.71 -13.21
CA GLU A 306 -17.79 -10.59 -13.74
C GLU A 306 -18.08 -12.06 -13.44
N LYS A 307 -18.50 -12.39 -12.22
CA LYS A 307 -18.90 -13.74 -11.85
C LYS A 307 -20.07 -14.21 -12.70
N MET A 308 -21.09 -13.36 -12.89
CA MET A 308 -22.26 -13.68 -13.69
C MET A 308 -21.93 -13.90 -15.17
N ILE A 309 -20.98 -13.15 -15.73
CA ILE A 309 -20.48 -13.33 -17.11
C ILE A 309 -19.72 -14.66 -17.25
N LYS A 310 -18.95 -15.07 -16.21
CA LYS A 310 -18.21 -16.33 -16.21
C LYS A 310 -19.12 -17.56 -16.06
N SER A 311 -20.22 -17.44 -15.34
CA SER A 311 -21.14 -18.56 -15.04
C SER A 311 -22.57 -18.27 -15.48
N LEU A 312 -22.77 -17.97 -16.78
CA LEU A 312 -24.09 -17.57 -17.31
C LEU A 312 -25.22 -18.58 -17.01
N HIS A 313 -24.89 -19.87 -16.97
CA HIS A 313 -25.86 -20.96 -16.83
C HIS A 313 -26.24 -21.26 -15.36
N SER A 314 -25.52 -20.68 -14.39
CA SER A 314 -25.75 -20.88 -12.95
C SER A 314 -26.38 -19.65 -12.29
N VAL A 315 -26.78 -18.64 -13.07
CA VAL A 315 -27.43 -17.44 -12.53
C VAL A 315 -28.91 -17.72 -12.27
N GLY A 316 -29.25 -17.99 -11.01
CA GLY A 316 -30.64 -18.10 -10.57
C GLY A 316 -31.38 -16.75 -10.62
N PRO A 317 -32.73 -16.76 -10.55
CA PRO A 317 -33.53 -15.55 -10.48
C PRO A 317 -33.13 -14.65 -9.28
N ASP A 318 -32.85 -15.26 -8.13
CA ASP A 318 -32.43 -14.55 -6.91
C ASP A 318 -31.16 -13.71 -7.13
N SER A 319 -30.18 -14.24 -7.86
CA SER A 319 -28.93 -13.54 -8.17
C SER A 319 -29.13 -12.33 -9.09
N ARG A 320 -30.20 -12.31 -9.90
CA ARG A 320 -30.55 -11.16 -10.76
C ARG A 320 -31.21 -10.06 -9.94
N ASP A 321 -32.09 -10.44 -9.01
CA ASP A 321 -32.74 -9.50 -8.11
C ASP A 321 -31.72 -8.87 -7.15
N ASP A 322 -30.77 -9.66 -6.64
CA ASP A 322 -29.63 -9.17 -5.86
C ASP A 322 -28.82 -8.14 -6.66
N LEU A 323 -28.45 -8.45 -7.91
CA LEU A 323 -27.72 -7.52 -8.78
C LEU A 323 -28.52 -6.23 -8.98
N TYR A 324 -29.82 -6.32 -9.27
CA TYR A 324 -30.67 -5.15 -9.51
C TYR A 324 -30.85 -4.30 -8.24
N SER A 325 -30.88 -4.92 -7.06
CA SER A 325 -30.93 -4.24 -5.77
C SER A 325 -29.65 -3.45 -5.47
N MET A 326 -28.50 -3.93 -5.97
CA MET A 326 -27.21 -3.25 -5.87
C MET A 326 -27.07 -2.08 -6.87
N LEU A 327 -27.95 -1.91 -7.85
CA LEU A 327 -27.80 -0.87 -8.85
C LEU A 327 -28.17 0.52 -8.32
N PRO A 328 -27.29 1.53 -8.47
CA PRO A 328 -27.64 2.93 -8.27
C PRO A 328 -28.85 3.36 -9.12
N SER A 329 -29.61 4.34 -8.62
CA SER A 329 -30.80 4.86 -9.31
C SER A 329 -30.49 5.42 -10.70
N SER A 330 -29.31 6.03 -10.89
CA SER A 330 -28.80 6.48 -12.17
C SER A 330 -28.72 5.34 -13.19
N ILE A 331 -28.04 4.25 -12.83
CA ILE A 331 -27.89 3.07 -13.69
C ILE A 331 -29.25 2.43 -13.97
N ARG A 332 -30.12 2.30 -12.98
CA ARG A 332 -31.48 1.75 -13.16
C ARG A 332 -32.30 2.56 -14.16
N SER A 333 -32.24 3.89 -14.08
CA SER A 333 -32.93 4.79 -15.00
C SER A 333 -32.42 4.63 -16.43
N THR A 334 -31.09 4.68 -16.62
CA THR A 334 -30.47 4.54 -17.94
C THR A 334 -30.72 3.16 -18.55
N LEU A 335 -30.59 2.10 -17.74
CA LEU A 335 -30.91 0.73 -18.15
C LEU A 335 -32.38 0.60 -18.56
N GLY A 336 -33.30 1.12 -17.75
CA GLY A 336 -34.73 1.12 -18.06
C GLY A 336 -35.04 1.84 -19.37
N GLY A 337 -34.39 2.97 -19.64
CA GLY A 337 -34.49 3.68 -20.92
C GLY A 337 -33.99 2.83 -22.10
N ARG A 338 -32.83 2.19 -21.96
CA ARG A 338 -32.22 1.35 -23.00
C ARG A 338 -33.03 0.08 -23.29
N LEU A 339 -33.70 -0.50 -22.29
CA LEU A 339 -34.48 -1.73 -22.44
C LEU A 339 -35.91 -1.52 -22.94
N LYS A 340 -36.49 -0.31 -22.79
CA LYS A 340 -37.89 0.01 -23.18
C LYS A 340 -38.21 -0.18 -24.67
N GLY A 341 -37.21 -0.27 -25.54
CA GLY A 341 -37.38 -0.50 -26.98
C GLY A 341 -36.79 -1.81 -27.51
N VAL A 342 -36.22 -2.66 -26.64
CA VAL A 342 -35.64 -3.94 -27.04
C VAL A 342 -36.77 -4.94 -27.20
N GLY A 343 -36.98 -5.42 -28.42
CA GLY A 343 -38.05 -6.38 -28.77
C GLY A 343 -38.06 -7.63 -27.89
N PHE A 344 -39.16 -8.39 -27.99
CA PHE A 344 -39.41 -9.55 -27.12
C PHE A 344 -38.57 -10.78 -27.45
N SER A 345 -38.02 -10.90 -28.66
CA SER A 345 -37.21 -12.07 -29.07
C SER A 345 -35.71 -11.78 -29.02
N ALA A 346 -34.95 -12.77 -28.57
CA ALA A 346 -33.49 -12.81 -28.62
C ALA A 346 -33.11 -14.13 -29.31
N SER A 347 -33.35 -14.18 -30.62
CA SER A 347 -33.17 -15.40 -31.43
C SER A 347 -31.91 -15.39 -32.28
N ASP A 348 -31.23 -14.24 -32.43
CA ASP A 348 -30.10 -14.10 -33.34
C ASP A 348 -28.79 -14.60 -32.69
N PRO A 349 -28.20 -15.72 -33.17
CA PRO A 349 -26.96 -16.26 -32.64
C PRO A 349 -25.73 -15.41 -32.98
N VAL A 350 -25.75 -14.64 -34.07
CA VAL A 350 -24.64 -13.76 -34.48
C VAL A 350 -24.55 -12.60 -33.49
N LEU A 351 -25.67 -11.91 -33.26
CA LEU A 351 -25.76 -10.83 -32.27
C LEU A 351 -25.44 -11.34 -30.84
N ALA A 352 -25.83 -12.57 -30.49
CA ALA A 352 -25.42 -13.17 -29.21
C ALA A 352 -23.90 -13.36 -29.12
N GLY A 353 -23.25 -13.74 -30.23
CA GLY A 353 -21.80 -13.83 -30.35
C GLY A 353 -21.11 -12.47 -30.17
N GLU A 354 -21.64 -11.43 -30.80
CA GLU A 354 -21.15 -10.05 -30.67
C GLU A 354 -21.27 -9.53 -29.24
N TRP A 355 -22.42 -9.74 -28.59
CA TRP A 355 -22.59 -9.37 -27.18
C TRP A 355 -21.63 -10.11 -26.27
N ARG A 356 -21.41 -11.42 -26.48
CA ARG A 356 -20.41 -12.19 -25.71
C ARG A 356 -19.00 -11.61 -25.89
N ALA A 357 -18.64 -11.17 -27.10
CA ALA A 357 -17.36 -10.53 -27.36
C ALA A 357 -17.27 -9.14 -26.69
N ALA A 358 -18.32 -8.33 -26.78
CA ALA A 358 -18.40 -7.02 -26.15
C ALA A 358 -18.29 -7.10 -24.62
N LEU A 359 -19.02 -8.03 -23.99
CA LEU A 359 -18.94 -8.27 -22.54
C LEU A 359 -17.52 -8.65 -22.11
N ARG A 360 -16.85 -9.55 -22.85
CA ARG A 360 -15.45 -9.91 -22.56
C ARG A 360 -14.51 -8.73 -22.73
N ASN A 361 -14.70 -7.91 -23.77
CA ASN A 361 -13.87 -6.74 -24.02
C ASN A 361 -14.01 -5.70 -22.89
N ILE A 362 -15.25 -5.32 -22.54
CA ILE A 362 -15.50 -4.36 -21.47
C ILE A 362 -14.97 -4.88 -20.13
N MET A 363 -15.25 -6.15 -19.81
CA MET A 363 -14.79 -6.75 -18.57
C MET A 363 -13.27 -6.89 -18.52
N GLY A 364 -12.61 -7.11 -19.66
CA GLY A 364 -11.16 -7.26 -19.77
C GLY A 364 -10.38 -6.04 -19.26
N TRP A 365 -10.87 -4.83 -19.52
CA TRP A 365 -10.25 -3.60 -19.00
C TRP A 365 -10.88 -3.09 -17.70
N LEU A 366 -12.16 -3.37 -17.41
CA LEU A 366 -12.85 -2.84 -16.23
C LEU A 366 -12.62 -3.68 -14.97
N SER A 367 -12.61 -5.01 -15.09
CA SER A 367 -12.41 -5.94 -13.96
C SER A 367 -11.11 -5.67 -13.19
N PRO A 368 -9.94 -5.47 -13.84
CA PRO A 368 -8.70 -5.21 -13.12
C PRO A 368 -8.77 -4.00 -12.18
N LEU A 369 -9.46 -2.92 -12.59
CA LEU A 369 -9.61 -1.72 -11.76
C LEU A 369 -10.52 -1.97 -10.55
N ALA A 370 -11.57 -2.78 -10.72
CA ALA A 370 -12.45 -3.17 -9.62
C ALA A 370 -11.71 -4.04 -8.58
N HIS A 371 -10.97 -5.05 -9.02
CA HIS A 371 -10.14 -5.88 -8.12
C HIS A 371 -9.07 -5.05 -7.42
N ASN A 372 -8.42 -4.13 -8.14
CA ASN A 372 -7.46 -3.21 -7.56
C ASN A 372 -8.08 -2.31 -6.51
N MET A 373 -9.34 -1.87 -6.66
CA MET A 373 -10.04 -1.08 -5.65
C MET A 373 -10.27 -1.87 -4.35
N ILE A 374 -10.72 -3.13 -4.44
CA ILE A 374 -10.90 -3.99 -3.25
C ILE A 374 -9.57 -4.24 -2.55
N LYS A 375 -8.53 -4.52 -3.33
CA LYS A 375 -7.17 -4.77 -2.84
C LYS A 375 -6.55 -3.53 -2.19
N TRP A 376 -6.72 -2.37 -2.82
CA TRP A 376 -6.26 -1.08 -2.30
C TRP A 376 -6.92 -0.76 -0.95
N GLN A 377 -8.22 -1.07 -0.81
CA GLN A 377 -8.96 -0.88 0.44
C GLN A 377 -8.51 -1.86 1.54
N SER A 378 -8.34 -3.14 1.21
CA SER A 378 -7.99 -4.17 2.19
C SER A 378 -6.61 -3.94 2.79
N GLU A 379 -5.63 -3.48 1.99
CA GLU A 379 -4.27 -3.17 2.45
C GLU A 379 -4.20 -1.98 3.42
N ARG A 380 -5.21 -1.12 3.45
CA ARG A 380 -5.29 0.04 4.34
C ARG A 380 -6.22 -0.17 5.53
N SER A 381 -6.98 -1.26 5.56
CA SER A 381 -7.76 -1.71 6.71
C SER A 381 -6.85 -1.91 7.94
N PHE A 382 -7.33 -1.49 9.11
CA PHE A 382 -6.60 -1.57 10.39
C PHE A 382 -6.07 -2.99 10.69
N GLU A 383 -6.80 -4.03 10.28
CA GLU A 383 -6.40 -5.43 10.44
C GLU A 383 -5.14 -5.80 9.63
N HIS A 384 -4.96 -5.16 8.47
CA HIS A 384 -3.85 -5.43 7.55
C HIS A 384 -2.68 -4.46 7.72
N GLN A 385 -2.84 -3.35 8.46
CA GLN A 385 -1.73 -2.44 8.80
C GLN A 385 -0.64 -3.11 9.67
N ASN A 386 -0.99 -4.20 10.36
CA ASN A 386 -0.07 -5.03 11.15
C ASN A 386 0.70 -6.05 10.31
N LEU A 387 0.33 -6.22 9.04
CA LEU A 387 0.99 -7.11 8.08
C LEU A 387 1.71 -6.26 7.03
N LEU A 388 2.88 -6.74 6.60
CA LEU A 388 3.65 -6.11 5.53
C LEU A 388 2.74 -5.84 4.33
N PRO A 389 2.63 -4.59 3.81
CA PRO A 389 1.77 -4.33 2.66
C PRO A 389 2.29 -5.18 1.50
N LYS A 390 1.45 -6.10 1.03
CA LYS A 390 1.89 -7.13 0.07
C LYS A 390 1.98 -6.56 -1.34
N THR A 391 1.24 -5.50 -1.66
CA THR A 391 1.21 -4.93 -3.00
C THR A 391 1.18 -3.40 -2.98
N ASN A 392 1.61 -2.81 -4.10
CA ASN A 392 1.72 -1.36 -4.31
C ASN A 392 0.66 -0.90 -5.33
N VAL A 393 -0.61 -1.20 -5.06
CA VAL A 393 -1.68 -0.69 -5.94
C VAL A 393 -1.81 0.81 -5.69
N LEU A 394 -1.69 1.60 -6.75
CA LEU A 394 -1.91 3.06 -6.70
C LEU A 394 -3.39 3.37 -6.96
N HIS A 395 -3.89 4.50 -6.46
CA HIS A 395 -5.26 4.95 -6.71
C HIS A 395 -5.57 5.06 -8.20
N LEU A 396 -4.60 5.47 -9.02
CA LEU A 396 -4.76 5.57 -10.47
C LEU A 396 -5.07 4.21 -11.13
N GLN A 397 -4.69 3.10 -10.49
CA GLN A 397 -4.96 1.74 -10.95
C GLN A 397 -6.30 1.19 -10.45
N SER A 398 -7.05 1.99 -9.70
CA SER A 398 -8.32 1.63 -9.07
C SER A 398 -9.47 2.49 -9.60
N LEU A 399 -10.70 2.19 -9.16
CA LEU A 399 -11.88 2.99 -9.49
C LEU A 399 -11.94 4.35 -8.76
N TYR A 400 -11.02 4.67 -7.86
CA TYR A 400 -11.12 5.86 -7.02
C TYR A 400 -11.12 7.18 -7.82
N PHE A 401 -10.29 7.30 -8.85
CA PHE A 401 -10.30 8.46 -9.77
C PHE A 401 -11.09 8.21 -11.06
N ALA A 402 -11.83 7.12 -11.16
CA ALA A 402 -12.63 6.83 -12.33
C ALA A 402 -13.82 7.78 -12.44
N ASP A 403 -14.01 8.34 -13.63
CA ASP A 403 -15.15 9.15 -14.03
C ASP A 403 -16.44 8.34 -13.84
N LYS A 404 -17.37 8.93 -13.09
CA LYS A 404 -18.62 8.28 -12.72
C LYS A 404 -19.48 7.99 -13.95
N GLU A 405 -19.64 8.96 -14.85
CA GLU A 405 -20.53 8.83 -16.01
C GLU A 405 -20.01 7.79 -16.99
N LYS A 406 -18.71 7.81 -17.29
CA LYS A 406 -18.09 6.81 -18.17
C LYS A 406 -18.15 5.41 -17.57
N THR A 407 -17.99 5.29 -16.25
CA THR A 407 -18.10 3.99 -15.57
C THR A 407 -19.55 3.48 -15.57
N GLU A 408 -20.53 4.34 -15.29
CA GLU A 408 -21.95 3.99 -15.37
C GLU A 408 -22.39 3.59 -16.78
N ALA A 409 -21.88 4.27 -17.81
CA ALA A 409 -22.13 3.92 -19.20
C ALA A 409 -21.59 2.52 -19.52
N ALA A 410 -20.34 2.21 -19.13
CA ALA A 410 -19.76 0.89 -19.32
C ALA A 410 -20.54 -0.22 -18.58
N ILE A 411 -20.97 0.04 -17.34
CA ILE A 411 -21.82 -0.89 -16.58
C ILE A 411 -23.17 -1.09 -17.27
N THR A 412 -23.78 -0.03 -17.79
CA THR A 412 -25.06 -0.11 -18.51
C THR A 412 -24.93 -0.98 -19.76
N GLU A 413 -23.88 -0.83 -20.55
CA GLU A 413 -23.62 -1.68 -21.72
C GLU A 413 -23.44 -3.16 -21.32
N LEU A 414 -22.72 -3.43 -20.22
CA LEU A 414 -22.60 -4.78 -19.68
C LEU A 414 -23.97 -5.36 -19.28
N LEU A 415 -24.84 -4.58 -18.64
CA LEU A 415 -26.18 -5.02 -18.22
C LEU A 415 -27.10 -5.27 -19.41
N VAL A 416 -27.06 -4.43 -20.44
CA VAL A 416 -27.83 -4.63 -21.68
C VAL A 416 -27.39 -5.93 -22.38
N GLY A 417 -26.08 -6.15 -22.51
CA GLY A 417 -25.55 -7.37 -23.10
C GLY A 417 -25.89 -8.63 -22.30
N LEU A 418 -25.76 -8.57 -20.96
CA LEU A 418 -26.18 -9.66 -20.07
C LEU A 418 -27.66 -10.00 -20.22
N ASN A 419 -28.53 -8.98 -20.24
CA ASN A 419 -29.96 -9.18 -20.46
C ASN A 419 -30.25 -9.84 -21.82
N TYR A 420 -29.56 -9.42 -22.89
CA TYR A 420 -29.73 -10.04 -24.21
C TYR A 420 -29.30 -11.51 -24.21
N ILE A 421 -28.11 -11.84 -23.69
CA ILE A 421 -27.60 -13.22 -23.72
C ILE A 421 -28.46 -14.14 -22.84
N TRP A 422 -28.93 -13.68 -21.68
CA TRP A 422 -29.84 -14.48 -20.87
C TRP A 422 -31.17 -14.77 -21.55
N ARG A 423 -31.74 -13.80 -22.26
CA ARG A 423 -32.95 -14.03 -23.06
C ARG A 423 -32.67 -15.03 -24.17
N PHE A 424 -31.55 -14.87 -24.87
CA PHE A 424 -31.12 -15.77 -25.94
C PHE A 424 -30.94 -17.21 -25.44
N GLU A 425 -30.21 -17.41 -24.35
CA GLU A 425 -30.00 -18.76 -23.78
C GLU A 425 -31.32 -19.40 -23.36
N ARG A 426 -32.23 -18.65 -22.72
CA ARG A 426 -33.55 -19.16 -22.34
C ARG A 426 -34.38 -19.56 -23.56
N GLU A 427 -34.37 -18.74 -24.62
CA GLU A 427 -35.13 -19.01 -25.85
C GLU A 427 -34.56 -20.23 -26.60
N MET A 428 -33.23 -20.37 -26.67
CA MET A 428 -32.58 -21.54 -27.28
C MET A 428 -32.79 -22.81 -26.47
N THR A 429 -32.73 -22.75 -25.13
CA THR A 429 -33.07 -23.91 -24.27
C THR A 429 -34.52 -24.32 -24.44
N ALA A 430 -35.46 -23.36 -24.49
CA ALA A 430 -36.86 -23.66 -24.74
C ALA A 430 -37.06 -24.34 -26.11
N LYS A 431 -36.46 -23.81 -27.18
CA LYS A 431 -36.50 -24.42 -28.52
C LYS A 431 -35.96 -25.85 -28.54
N ALA A 432 -34.80 -26.08 -27.92
CA ALA A 432 -34.22 -27.43 -27.82
C ALA A 432 -35.14 -28.41 -27.07
N LEU A 433 -35.76 -27.98 -25.97
CA LEU A 433 -36.73 -28.79 -25.22
C LEU A 433 -37.99 -29.11 -26.05
N PHE A 434 -38.50 -28.15 -26.83
CA PHE A 434 -39.61 -28.36 -27.74
C PHE A 434 -39.25 -29.32 -28.88
N GLU A 435 -38.05 -29.19 -29.48
CA GLU A 435 -37.55 -30.11 -30.49
C GLU A 435 -37.43 -31.54 -29.94
N CYS A 436 -36.81 -31.74 -28.76
CA CYS A 436 -36.72 -33.05 -28.12
C CYS A 436 -38.10 -33.66 -27.81
N SER A 437 -39.06 -32.85 -27.39
CA SER A 437 -40.44 -33.30 -27.12
C SER A 437 -41.14 -33.76 -28.39
N ASN A 438 -40.94 -33.04 -29.51
CA ASN A 438 -41.48 -33.41 -30.82
C ASN A 438 -40.83 -34.68 -31.37
N PHE A 439 -39.52 -34.89 -31.20
CA PHE A 439 -38.83 -36.14 -31.57
C PHE A 439 -39.36 -37.35 -30.79
N ASN A 440 -39.59 -37.21 -29.49
CA ASN A 440 -40.17 -38.28 -28.66
C ASN A 440 -41.63 -38.57 -29.04
N GLY A 441 -42.40 -37.55 -29.43
CA GLY A 441 -43.75 -37.71 -29.97
C GLY A 441 -43.78 -38.45 -31.32
N LEU A 442 -42.82 -38.17 -32.20
CA LEU A 442 -42.70 -38.84 -33.50
C LEU A 442 -42.26 -40.30 -33.38
N LEU A 443 -41.31 -40.60 -32.51
CA LEU A 443 -40.85 -41.98 -32.25
C LEU A 443 -41.96 -42.85 -31.63
N ASN A 444 -42.77 -42.29 -30.73
CA ASN A 444 -43.94 -42.99 -30.17
C ASN A 444 -45.03 -43.24 -31.23
N SER A 445 -45.13 -42.42 -32.27
CA SER A 445 -46.08 -42.62 -33.37
C SER A 445 -45.63 -43.68 -34.40
N GLN A 446 -44.32 -43.96 -34.49
CA GLN A 446 -43.76 -44.98 -35.39
C GLN A 446 -43.70 -46.38 -34.75
N SER A 447 -43.78 -46.49 -33.42
CA SER A 447 -43.84 -47.78 -32.71
C SER A 447 -45.25 -48.41 -32.66
N CYS A 448 -46.28 -47.73 -33.19
CA CYS A 448 -47.67 -48.22 -33.21
C CYS A 448 -48.19 -48.54 -34.64
N ARG A 449 -47.32 -48.89 -35.59
CA ARG A 449 -47.75 -49.44 -36.88
C ARG A 449 -47.29 -50.87 -37.08
#